data_AF-A0A7I7XPK7-F1
#
_entry.id   AF-A0A7I7XPK7-F1
#
_cell.length_a   1.000
_cell.length_b   1.000
_cell.length_c   1.000
_cell.angle_alpha   90.00
_cell.angle_beta   90.00
_cell.angle_gamma   90.00
#
_symmetry.space_group_name_H-M   'P 1'
#
loop_
_entity.id
_entity.type
_entity.pdbx_description
1 polymer ?
#
loop_
_entity_poly.entity_id
_entity_poly.type
_entity_poly.pdbx_seq_one_letter_code
_entity_poly.pdbx_strand_id
1 'polypeptide(L)'
;MCWLCDHPDRTLGDYLDLLRAKIRRRGWVVQYVEGGRHSFAYTIGLHARSLPELLVTGLEPRQAQWLLDTFAKRTLRGPSPVAG
;
A
#
# COMPACT_ATOMS: atom_id res chain seq x y z
N MET A 1 -1.50 1.07 -13.35
CA MET A 1 -0.07 1.19 -13.68
C MET A 1 0.62 -0.12 -13.32
N CYS A 2 1.14 -0.81 -14.33
CA CYS A 2 1.98 -2.00 -14.17
C CYS A 2 3.44 -1.56 -14.15
N TRP A 3 4.11 -1.63 -12.99
CA TRP A 3 5.50 -1.14 -12.86
C TRP A 3 6.47 -1.84 -13.82
N LEU A 4 6.30 -3.14 -14.07
CA LEU A 4 7.11 -3.90 -15.03
C LEU A 4 6.87 -3.46 -16.48
N CYS A 5 5.67 -2.98 -16.79
CA CYS A 5 5.34 -2.48 -18.12
C CYS A 5 6.00 -1.12 -18.38
N ASP A 6 6.16 -0.31 -17.34
CA ASP A 6 6.88 0.96 -17.38
C ASP A 6 8.42 0.77 -17.35
N HIS A 7 8.89 -0.44 -17.00
CA HIS A 7 10.31 -0.79 -16.88
C HIS A 7 10.61 -2.15 -17.54
N PRO A 8 10.62 -2.20 -18.89
CA PRO A 8 10.73 -3.46 -19.64
C PRO A 8 12.08 -4.16 -19.48
N ASP A 9 13.11 -3.46 -19.01
CA ASP A 9 14.44 -3.97 -18.69
C ASP A 9 14.52 -4.63 -17.30
N ARG A 10 13.45 -4.58 -16.50
CA ARG A 10 13.45 -5.02 -15.10
C ARG A 10 12.72 -6.33 -14.89
N THR A 11 13.16 -7.03 -13.85
CA THR A 11 12.59 -8.30 -13.43
C THR A 11 11.54 -8.12 -12.34
N LEU A 12 10.73 -9.15 -12.14
CA LEU A 12 9.87 -9.24 -10.96
C LEU A 12 10.68 -9.14 -9.66
N GLY A 13 11.92 -9.65 -9.64
CA GLY A 13 12.82 -9.52 -8.49
C GLY A 13 13.12 -8.06 -8.14
N ASP A 14 13.49 -7.25 -9.15
CA ASP A 14 13.76 -5.82 -8.98
C ASP A 14 12.54 -5.08 -8.40
N TYR A 15 11.35 -5.42 -8.90
CA TYR A 15 10.11 -4.86 -8.40
C TYR A 15 9.85 -5.23 -6.93
N LEU A 16 10.02 -6.50 -6.57
CA LEU A 16 9.85 -6.95 -5.20
C LEU A 16 10.87 -6.31 -4.26
N ASP A 17 12.11 -6.11 -4.71
CA ASP A 17 13.14 -5.42 -3.93
C ASP A 17 12.82 -3.95 -3.72
N LEU A 18 12.26 -3.27 -4.72
CA LEU A 18 11.70 -1.92 -4.58
C LEU A 18 10.59 -1.88 -3.50
N LEU A 19 9.65 -2.82 -3.52
CA LEU A 19 8.58 -2.90 -2.53
C LEU A 19 9.15 -3.15 -1.13
N ARG A 20 10.05 -4.12 -0.99
CA ARG A 20 10.75 -4.41 0.29
C ARG A 20 11.50 -3.20 0.82
N ALA A 21 12.20 -2.46 -0.04
CA ALA A 21 12.89 -1.23 0.36
C ALA A 21 11.92 -0.16 0.87
N LYS A 22 10.78 0.04 0.21
CA LYS A 22 9.72 0.97 0.65
C LYS A 22 9.13 0.55 2.00
N ILE A 23 8.82 -0.74 2.16
CA ILE A 23 8.27 -1.32 3.40
C ILE A 23 9.27 -1.15 4.55
N ARG A 24 10.56 -1.46 4.36
CA ARG A 24 11.59 -1.25 5.39
C ARG A 24 11.66 0.20 5.88
N ARG A 25 11.47 1.16 4.98
CA ARG A 25 11.55 2.60 5.30
C ARG A 25 10.30 3.15 5.97
N ARG A 26 9.11 2.70 5.56
CA ARG A 26 7.83 3.32 5.96
C ARG A 26 6.90 2.39 6.74
N GLY A 27 7.15 1.09 6.76
CA GLY A 27 6.29 0.07 7.35
C GLY A 27 5.27 -0.52 6.38
N TRP A 28 4.92 0.18 5.30
CA TRP A 28 4.02 -0.31 4.25
C TRP A 28 4.31 0.40 2.91
N VAL A 29 3.66 -0.10 1.86
CA VAL A 29 3.49 0.56 0.57
C VAL A 29 2.04 0.36 0.10
N VAL A 30 1.52 1.29 -0.68
CA VAL A 30 0.22 1.15 -1.35
C VAL A 30 0.45 0.73 -2.79
N GLN A 31 -0.27 -0.29 -3.23
CA GLN A 31 -0.32 -0.73 -4.61
C GLN A 31 -1.67 -0.38 -5.21
N TYR A 32 -1.66 0.25 -6.38
CA TYR A 32 -2.87 0.48 -7.19
C TYR A 32 -2.90 -0.51 -8.35
N VAL A 33 -4.04 -1.14 -8.57
CA VAL A 33 -4.31 -2.05 -9.69
C VAL A 33 -5.39 -1.41 -10.55
N GLU A 34 -5.00 -1.07 -11.78
CA GLU A 34 -5.95 -0.57 -12.78
C GLU A 34 -6.73 -1.73 -13.38
N GLY A 35 -8.06 -1.59 -13.40
CA GLY A 35 -8.97 -2.59 -13.96
C GLY A 35 -10.24 -1.95 -14.53
N GLY A 36 -10.19 -0.67 -14.91
CA GLY A 36 -11.37 0.11 -15.29
C GLY A 36 -12.38 0.16 -14.15
N ARG A 37 -13.57 -0.44 -14.35
CA ARG A 37 -14.62 -0.54 -13.32
C ARG A 37 -14.23 -1.37 -12.10
N HIS A 38 -13.18 -2.19 -12.21
CA HIS A 38 -12.67 -3.04 -11.13
C HIS A 38 -11.32 -2.54 -10.60
N SER A 39 -11.03 -1.24 -10.71
CA SER A 39 -9.80 -0.69 -10.14
C SER A 39 -9.86 -0.71 -8.61
N PHE A 40 -8.74 -1.08 -7.99
CA PHE A 40 -8.62 -1.16 -6.54
C PHE A 40 -7.20 -0.82 -6.09
N ALA A 41 -7.06 -0.50 -4.82
CA ALA A 41 -5.77 -0.31 -4.18
C ALA A 41 -5.69 -1.07 -2.87
N TYR A 42 -4.49 -1.49 -2.49
CA TYR A 42 -4.26 -2.22 -1.25
C TYR A 42 -2.91 -1.90 -0.62
N THR A 43 -2.77 -2.14 0.68
CA THR A 43 -1.49 -2.03 1.38
C THR A 43 -0.69 -3.33 1.27
N ILE A 44 0.64 -3.19 1.33
CA ILE A 44 1.57 -4.31 1.45
C ILE A 44 2.55 -3.97 2.58
N GLY A 45 2.66 -4.85 3.56
CA GLY A 45 3.67 -4.79 4.63
C GLY A 45 3.10 -4.59 6.04
N LEU A 46 1.81 -4.30 6.19
CA LEU A 46 1.19 -4.17 7.52
C LEU A 46 1.20 -5.50 8.28
N HIS A 47 1.08 -6.63 7.58
CA HIS A 47 1.15 -7.96 8.18
C HIS A 47 2.46 -8.22 8.92
N ALA A 48 3.58 -7.60 8.50
CA ALA A 48 4.87 -7.72 9.19
C ALA A 48 4.84 -7.11 10.60
N ARG A 49 3.78 -6.38 10.95
CA ARG A 49 3.52 -5.79 12.27
C ARG A 49 2.27 -6.36 12.93
N SER A 50 1.82 -7.53 12.50
CA SER A 50 0.60 -8.21 12.99
C SER A 50 -0.68 -7.40 12.77
N LEU A 51 -0.70 -6.58 11.70
CA LEU A 51 -1.86 -5.78 11.31
C LEU A 51 -2.46 -6.30 9.99
N PRO A 52 -3.78 -6.16 9.79
CA PRO A 52 -4.39 -6.55 8.53
C PRO A 52 -3.94 -5.62 7.40
N GLU A 53 -3.86 -6.16 6.18
CA GLU A 53 -3.77 -5.34 4.98
C GLU A 53 -5.12 -4.70 4.68
N LEU A 54 -5.09 -3.47 4.16
CA LEU A 54 -6.27 -2.69 3.83
C LEU A 54 -6.47 -2.68 2.32
N LEU A 55 -7.73 -2.73 1.88
CA LEU A 55 -8.10 -2.67 0.46
C LEU A 55 -9.24 -1.66 0.26
N VAL A 56 -9.20 -0.91 -0.83
CA VAL A 56 -10.27 0.00 -1.25
C VAL A 56 -10.53 -0.15 -2.75
N THR A 57 -11.79 -0.05 -3.14
CA THR A 57 -12.25 -0.08 -4.55
C THR A 57 -12.95 1.22 -4.90
N GLY A 58 -13.08 1.52 -6.20
CA GLY A 58 -13.90 2.65 -6.67
C GLY A 58 -13.32 4.04 -6.41
N LEU A 59 -12.03 4.13 -6.07
CA LEU A 59 -11.31 5.40 -5.89
C LEU A 59 -10.25 5.60 -6.96
N GLU A 60 -10.06 6.85 -7.35
CA GLU A 60 -8.94 7.26 -8.21
C GLU A 60 -7.59 7.06 -7.49
N PRO A 61 -6.48 6.83 -8.23
CA PRO A 61 -5.19 6.47 -7.64
C PRO A 61 -4.72 7.37 -6.49
N ARG A 62 -4.86 8.70 -6.64
CA ARG A 62 -4.45 9.66 -5.61
C ARG A 62 -5.32 9.60 -4.36
N GLN A 63 -6.64 9.39 -4.53
CA GLN A 63 -7.58 9.29 -3.41
C GLN A 63 -7.36 7.99 -2.64
N ALA A 64 -7.18 6.88 -3.36
CA ALA A 64 -6.89 5.58 -2.77
C ALA A 64 -5.58 5.60 -1.98
N GLN A 65 -4.52 6.19 -2.55
CA GLN A 65 -3.23 6.39 -1.88
C GLN A 65 -3.38 7.18 -0.58
N TRP A 66 -4.04 8.34 -0.63
CA TRP A 66 -4.23 9.20 0.53
C TRP A 66 -5.01 8.48 1.65
N LEU A 67 -6.10 7.79 1.29
CA LEU A 67 -6.95 7.09 2.25
C LEU A 67 -6.19 5.96 2.94
N LEU A 68 -5.55 5.09 2.15
CA LEU A 68 -4.81 3.94 2.67
C LEU A 68 -3.61 4.38 3.50
N ASP A 69 -2.86 5.41 3.10
CA ASP A 69 -1.77 5.95 3.91
C ASP A 69 -2.26 6.51 5.24
N THR A 70 -3.42 7.16 5.25
CA THR A 70 -3.99 7.73 6.47
C THR A 70 -4.39 6.64 7.46
N PHE A 71 -5.07 5.60 6.99
CA PHE A 71 -5.49 4.49 7.85
C PHE A 71 -4.31 3.61 8.27
N ALA A 72 -3.36 3.29 7.38
CA ALA A 72 -2.14 2.57 7.73
C ALA A 72 -1.37 3.27 8.86
N LYS A 73 -1.20 4.61 8.78
CA LYS A 73 -0.58 5.41 9.86
C LYS A 73 -1.35 5.31 11.18
N ARG A 74 -2.67 5.34 11.14
CA ARG A 74 -3.51 5.24 12.35
C ARG A 74 -3.42 3.86 12.97
N THR A 75 -3.52 2.80 12.17
CA THR A 75 -3.41 1.42 12.65
C THR A 75 -2.06 1.16 13.31
N LEU A 76 -0.98 1.75 12.80
CA LEU A 76 0.35 1.64 13.40
C LEU A 76 0.51 2.39 14.73
N ARG A 77 -0.24 3.47 14.95
CA ARG A 77 -0.22 4.22 16.22
C ARG A 77 -0.99 3.51 17.33
N GLY A 78 -1.85 2.55 16.98
CA GLY A 78 -2.79 1.96 17.93
C GLY A 78 -3.90 2.94 18.34
N PRO A 79 -4.84 2.50 19.19
CA PRO A 79 -5.84 3.40 19.76
C PRO A 79 -5.14 4.54 20.52
N SER A 80 -5.63 5.77 20.36
CA SER A 80 -5.22 6.86 21.24
C SER A 80 -5.55 6.48 22.70
N PRO A 81 -4.67 6.79 23.67
CA PRO A 81 -5.02 6.63 25.07
C PRO A 81 -6.33 7.37 25.33
N VAL A 82 -7.32 6.67 25.88
CA VAL A 82 -8.54 7.32 26.36
C VAL A 82 -8.13 8.10 27.60
N ALA A 83 -8.30 9.43 27.59
CA ALA A 83 -8.12 10.21 28.80
C ALA A 83 -9.20 9.75 29.81
N GLY A 84 -8.73 9.16 30.91
CA GLY A 84 -9.58 8.80 32.06
C GLY A 84 -9.93 10.00 32.92
#